data_AF-A0A3N5LGS0-F1
#
_entry.id   AF-A0A3N5LGS0-F1
#
_cell.length_a   1.000
_cell.length_b   1.000
_cell.length_c   1.000
_cell.angle_alpha   90.00
_cell.angle_beta   90.00
_cell.angle_gamma   90.00
#
_symmetry.space_group_name_H-M   'P 1'
#
loop_
_entity.id
_entity.type
_entity.pdbx_description
1 polymer ?
#
loop_
_entity_poly.entity_id
_entity_poly.type
_entity_poly.pdbx_seq_one_letter_code
_entity_poly.pdbx_strand_id
1 'polypeptide(L)' 'PTRGIDVGTKAAVHALMSSLASKGMAILMISSELPEVLGMSDRILVMHEGMMTAEFSRAEATQEKVLQASTQFAAMGSAQ' A
#
# COMPACT_ATOMS: atom_id res chain seq x y z
N PRO A 1 -0.06 -10.01 1.26
CA PRO A 1 0.14 -11.19 2.14
C PRO A 1 -0.89 -12.24 1.75
N THR A 2 -0.94 -12.45 0.45
CA THR A 2 -2.05 -13.03 -0.32
C THR A 2 -1.50 -13.90 -1.45
N ARG A 3 -0.16 -13.92 -1.64
CA ARG A 3 0.54 -14.88 -2.50
C ARG A 3 0.17 -16.30 -2.07
N GLY A 4 -0.43 -17.05 -2.98
CA GLY A 4 -0.85 -18.44 -2.75
C GLY A 4 -2.31 -18.63 -2.31
N ILE A 5 -3.08 -17.54 -2.19
CA ILE A 5 -4.53 -17.57 -1.94
C ILE A 5 -5.26 -17.47 -3.28
N ASP A 6 -6.36 -18.20 -3.46
CA ASP A 6 -7.18 -18.08 -4.66
C ASP A 6 -7.84 -16.68 -4.76
N VAL A 7 -8.19 -16.27 -5.99
CA VAL A 7 -8.73 -14.94 -6.27
C VAL A 7 -10.04 -14.67 -5.52
N GLY A 8 -10.86 -15.70 -5.25
CA GLY A 8 -12.12 -15.58 -4.54
C GLY A 8 -11.92 -15.29 -3.05
N THR A 9 -11.04 -16.05 -2.39
CA THR A 9 -10.70 -15.82 -0.98
C THR A 9 -10.06 -14.44 -0.77
N LYS A 10 -9.23 -13.99 -1.71
CA LYS A 10 -8.64 -12.64 -1.68
C LYS A 10 -9.70 -11.54 -1.70
N ALA A 11 -10.69 -11.66 -2.58
CA ALA A 11 -11.80 -10.70 -2.66
C ALA A 11 -12.62 -10.65 -1.35
N ALA A 12 -12.85 -11.80 -0.72
CA ALA A 12 -13.54 -11.88 0.57
C ALA A 12 -12.77 -11.17 1.70
N VAL A 13 -11.45 -11.37 1.76
CA VAL A 13 -10.58 -10.69 2.73
C VAL A 13 -10.58 -9.18 2.49
N HIS A 14 -10.49 -8.73 1.24
CA HIS A 14 -10.58 -7.31 0.90
C HIS A 14 -11.93 -6.70 1.31
N ALA A 15 -13.05 -7.39 1.02
CA ALA A 15 -14.38 -6.93 1.40
C ALA A 15 -14.53 -6.82 2.93
N LEU A 16 -13.98 -7.77 3.68
CA LEU A 16 -13.95 -7.73 5.13
C LEU A 16 -13.14 -6.52 5.63
N MET A 17 -11.94 -6.29 5.09
CA MET A 17 -11.11 -5.13 5.45
C MET A 17 -11.87 -3.82 5.19
N SER A 18 -12.46 -3.64 4.01
CA SER A 18 -13.26 -2.44 3.70
C SER A 18 -14.44 -2.26 4.65
N SER A 19 -15.11 -3.34 5.06
CA SER A 19 -16.21 -3.30 6.03
C SER A 19 -15.77 -2.91 7.44
N LEU A 20 -14.57 -3.32 7.85
CA LEU A 20 -13.99 -2.91 9.13
C LEU A 20 -13.53 -1.46 9.09
N ALA A 21 -12.88 -1.04 8.00
CA ALA A 21 -12.46 0.34 7.80
C ALA A 21 -13.65 1.30 7.78
N SER A 22 -14.76 0.94 7.12
CA SER A 22 -15.98 1.77 7.10
C SER A 22 -16.64 1.93 8.47
N LYS A 23 -16.32 1.07 9.44
CA LYS A 23 -16.72 1.21 10.85
C LYS A 23 -15.76 2.08 11.67
N GLY A 24 -14.78 2.72 11.03
CA GLY A 24 -13.80 3.58 11.67
C GLY A 24 -12.58 2.85 12.24
N MET A 25 -12.37 1.57 11.89
CA MET A 25 -11.16 0.86 12.30
C MET A 25 -9.97 1.23 11.41
N ALA A 26 -8.82 1.50 12.03
CA ALA A 26 -7.56 1.63 11.30
C ALA A 26 -7.04 0.25 10.88
N ILE A 27 -6.57 0.13 9.63
CA ILE A 27 -6.01 -1.10 9.07
C ILE A 27 -4.60 -0.81 8.56
N LEU A 28 -3.62 -1.58 9.06
CA LEU A 28 -2.27 -1.61 8.49
C LEU A 28 -2.16 -2.81 7.56
N MET A 29 -2.11 -2.55 6.27
CA MET A 29 -1.90 -3.57 5.24
C MET A 29 -0.48 -3.46 4.70
N ILE A 30 0.29 -4.54 4.78
CA ILE A 30 1.60 -4.68 4.15
C ILE A 30 1.39 -5.51 2.90
N SER A 31 1.69 -5.02 1.70
CA SER A 31 1.61 -5.85 0.48
C SER A 31 2.67 -5.44 -0.54
N SER A 32 3.14 -6.41 -1.32
CA SER A 32 4.02 -6.20 -2.47
C SER A 32 3.28 -6.29 -3.81
N GLU A 33 1.96 -6.50 -3.78
CA GLU A 33 1.11 -6.52 -4.97
C GLU A 33 0.51 -5.13 -5.22
N LEU A 34 0.99 -4.45 -6.26
CA LEU A 34 0.56 -3.09 -6.61
C LEU A 34 -0.97 -2.90 -6.71
N PRO A 35 -1.74 -3.81 -7.33
CA PRO A 35 -3.19 -3.66 -7.39
C PRO A 35 -3.86 -3.61 -6.02
N GLU A 36 -3.32 -4.31 -5.01
CA GLU A 36 -3.86 -4.28 -3.65
C GLU A 36 -3.63 -2.94 -2.99
N VAL A 37 -2.38 -2.47 -2.99
CA VAL A 37 -2.02 -1.19 -2.33
C VAL A 37 -2.73 -0.01 -2.99
N LEU A 38 -2.83 0.00 -4.32
CA LEU A 38 -3.52 1.07 -5.04
C LEU A 38 -5.05 1.00 -4.85
N GLY A 39 -5.63 -0.20 -4.78
CA GLY A 39 -7.08 -0.38 -4.68
C GLY A 39 -7.63 -0.19 -3.26
N MET A 40 -6.86 -0.58 -2.24
CA MET A 40 -7.36 -0.69 -0.86
C MET A 40 -6.89 0.43 0.06
N SER A 41 -5.77 1.08 -0.22
CA SER A 41 -5.15 2.01 0.73
C SER A 41 -5.63 3.46 0.56
N ASP A 42 -5.72 4.20 1.67
CA ASP A 42 -5.87 5.66 1.68
C ASP A 42 -4.50 6.37 1.66
N ARG A 43 -3.50 5.74 2.30
CA ARG A 43 -2.09 6.15 2.35
C ARG A 43 -1.19 4.96 2.05
N ILE A 44 -0.14 5.18 1.27
CA ILE A 44 0.84 4.16 0.89
C ILE A 44 2.21 4.62 1.34
N LEU A 45 2.84 3.83 2.21
CA LEU A 45 4.23 4.02 2.62
C LEU A 45 5.06 2.98 1.87
N VAL A 46 6.10 3.44 1.17
CA VAL A 46 7.00 2.58 0.40
C VAL A 46 8.30 2.43 1.17
N MET A 47 8.77 1.18 1.28
CA MET A 47 10.02 0.85 1.94
C MET A 47 10.97 0.15 0.97
N HIS A 48 12.26 0.44 1.10
CA HIS A 48 13.36 -0.21 0.39
C HIS A 48 14.57 -0.31 1.33
N GLU A 49 15.17 -1.51 1.45
CA GLU A 49 16.36 -1.74 2.31
C GLU A 49 16.20 -1.23 3.76
N GLY A 50 15.03 -1.47 4.36
CA GLY A 50 14.73 -1.08 5.74
C GLY A 50 14.42 0.41 5.96
N MET A 51 14.47 1.22 4.90
CA MET A 51 14.19 2.67 4.96
C MET A 51 12.87 2.98 4.25
N MET A 52 12.15 3.99 4.75
CA MET A 52 11.00 4.55 4.04
C MET A 52 11.50 5.47 2.93
N THR A 53 11.11 5.17 1.69
CA THR A 53 11.53 5.93 0.51
C THR A 53 10.48 6.91 0.03
N ALA A 54 9.19 6.63 0.25
CA ALA A 54 8.13 7.54 -0.15
C ALA A 54 6.86 7.35 0.69
N GLU A 55 6.05 8.40 0.70
CA GLU A 55 4.67 8.36 1.15
C GLU A 55 3.78 8.96 0.05
N PHE A 56 2.65 8.32 -0.22
CA PHE A 56 1.65 8.80 -1.16
C PHE A 56 0.27 8.78 -0.52
N SER A 57 -0.52 9.83 -0.78
CA SER A 57 -1.97 9.74 -0.66
C SER A 57 -2.55 8.90 -1.81
N ARG A 58 -3.78 8.40 -1.65
CA ARG A 58 -4.52 7.71 -2.73
C ARG A 58 -4.58 8.52 -4.03
N ALA A 59 -4.70 9.84 -3.95
CA ALA A 59 -4.80 10.70 -5.13
C ALA A 59 -3.47 10.83 -5.89
N GLU A 60 -2.34 10.71 -5.20
CA GLU A 60 -1.01 10.88 -5.78
C GLU A 60 -0.42 9.56 -6.28
N ALA A 61 -0.86 8.45 -5.69
CA ALA A 61 -0.33 7.12 -5.93
C ALA A 61 -0.67 6.63 -7.33
N THR A 62 0.37 6.46 -8.15
CA THR A 62 0.28 5.74 -9.42
C THR A 62 1.16 4.50 -9.35
N GLN A 63 0.85 3.51 -10.18
CA GLN A 63 1.66 2.30 -10.29
C GLN A 63 3.14 2.64 -10.53
N GLU A 64 3.41 3.56 -11.45
CA GLU A 64 4.77 4.00 -11.78
C GLU A 64 5.50 4.63 -10.59
N LYS A 65 4.87 5.58 -9.88
CA LYS A 65 5.48 6.25 -8.72
C LYS A 65 5.80 5.28 -7.58
N VAL A 66 4.88 4.37 -7.29
CA VAL A 66 5.08 3.37 -6.22
C VAL A 66 6.19 2.40 -6.61
N LEU A 67 6.22 1.94 -7.86
CA LEU A 67 7.25 1.03 -8.34
C LEU A 67 8.63 1.70 -8.35
N GLN A 68 8.71 2.95 -8.79
CA GLN A 68 9.94 3.75 -8.74
C GLN A 68 10.45 3.88 -7.30
N ALA A 69 9.58 4.29 -6.36
CA ALA A 69 9.95 4.40 -4.95
C ALA A 69 10.37 3.06 -4.31
N SER A 70 9.89 1.93 -4.84
CA SER A 70 10.25 0.59 -4.32
C SER A 70 11.64 0.11 -4.77
N THR A 71 12.24 0.79 -5.75
CA THR A 71 13.53 0.41 -6.37
C THR A 71 14.60 1.48 -6.20
N GLN A 72 14.23 2.71 -5.83
CA GLN A 72 15.15 3.81 -5.63
C GLN A 72 15.11 4.33 -4.20
N PHE A 73 16.29 4.69 -3.71
CA PHE A 73 16.43 5.47 -2.50
C PHE A 73 16.07 6.92 -2.84
N ALA A 74 14.82 7.32 -2.62
CA ALA A 74 14.53 8.74 -2.48
C ALA A 74 15.04 9.16 -1.10
N ALA A 75 16.16 9.87 -1.07
CA ALA A 75 16.62 10.53 0.14
C ALA A 75 15.45 11.40 0.62
N MET A 76 14.88 11.07 1.78
CA MET A 76 13.82 11.89 2.37
C MET A 76 14.32 13.34 2.41
N GLY A 77 13.67 14.20 1.65
CA GLY A 77 13.92 15.63 1.70
C GLY A 77 13.76 16.08 3.15
N SER A 78 14.81 16.72 3.66
CA SER A 78 14.78 17.48 4.90
C SER A 78 13.56 18.40 4.90
N ALA A 79 12.57 18.10 5.74
CA ALA A 79 11.58 19.09 6.13
C ALA A 79 12.34 20.19 6.88
N GLN A 80 12.41 21.38 6.28
CA GLN A 80 12.57 22.65 7.02
C GLN A 80 11.27 22.95 7.74
#